data_AF-A0A9Q0UB69-F1
#
_entry.id   AF-A0A9Q0UB69-F1
#
_cell.length_a   1.000
_cell.length_b   1.000
_cell.length_c   1.000
_cell.angle_alpha   90.00
_cell.angle_beta   90.00
_cell.angle_gamma   90.00
#
_symmetry.space_group_name_H-M   'P 1'
#
loop_
_entity.id
_entity.type
_entity.pdbx_description
1 polymer ?
#
loop_
_entity_poly.entity_id
_entity_poly.type
_entity_poly.pdbx_seq_one_letter_code
_entity_poly.pdbx_strand_id
1 'polypeptide(L)'
;MEPVSMDIDTTSQLPADPLPFARSYQLEALEKALKNNTIVFLETGSGKTLIAIMLLRSYAYLIRKPSRFIAVFLVPKVVLVQQQAEALEMHTDLKVGMYWGEMGVDFWDASTWKKEIDKHEVLVMTPQILLNGLRHSFFKLDMIKVMIVDECHHARGKDPLCMHHDRVLSLRVKVWSQPP
;
A
#
# COMPACT_ATOMS: atom_id res chain seq x y z
N MET A 1 32.51 47.30 0.55
CA MET A 1 32.83 45.86 0.59
C MET A 1 31.50 45.18 0.87
N GLU A 2 30.77 44.85 -0.19
CA GLU A 2 29.53 44.06 -0.03
C GLU A 2 29.89 42.58 -0.03
N PRO A 3 29.12 41.77 0.70
CA PRO A 3 28.88 40.44 0.18
C PRO A 3 27.43 39.95 0.31
N VAL A 4 26.87 39.74 -0.89
CA VAL A 4 26.26 38.49 -1.39
C VAL A 4 24.98 37.99 -0.70
N SER A 5 23.88 38.21 -1.41
CA SER A 5 22.65 37.43 -1.38
C SER A 5 22.93 35.92 -1.51
N MET A 6 22.63 35.15 -0.46
CA MET A 6 22.49 33.71 -0.57
C MET A 6 21.06 33.40 -1.01
N ASP A 7 20.89 33.19 -2.31
CA ASP A 7 19.73 32.48 -2.84
C ASP A 7 19.73 31.07 -2.25
N ILE A 8 18.76 30.79 -1.39
CA ILE A 8 18.50 29.44 -0.88
C ILE A 8 17.83 28.68 -2.01
N ASP A 9 18.65 27.98 -2.78
CA ASP A 9 18.24 26.99 -3.78
C ASP A 9 17.36 25.93 -3.10
N THR A 10 16.06 26.10 -3.23
CA THR A 10 15.03 25.22 -2.66
C THR A 10 14.76 24.08 -3.65
N THR A 11 15.80 23.29 -3.96
CA THR A 11 15.67 22.22 -4.96
C THR A 11 16.42 20.97 -4.54
N SER A 12 15.92 20.24 -3.54
CA SER A 12 16.33 18.84 -3.32
C SER A 12 15.29 18.02 -2.56
N GLN A 13 14.11 17.85 -3.16
CA GLN A 13 13.27 16.68 -2.88
C GLN A 13 12.76 16.09 -4.20
N LEU A 14 13.59 15.27 -4.83
CA LEU A 14 13.13 14.31 -5.83
C LEU A 14 12.90 12.96 -5.14
N PRO A 15 11.71 12.35 -5.29
CA PRO A 15 11.35 11.09 -4.64
C PRO A 15 12.08 9.92 -5.30
N ALA A 16 12.17 8.81 -4.58
CA ALA A 16 12.82 7.55 -4.99
C ALA A 16 12.83 7.31 -6.50
N ASP A 17 14.04 7.26 -7.07
CA ASP A 17 14.29 7.10 -8.51
C ASP A 17 13.43 5.95 -9.08
N PRO A 18 12.60 6.20 -10.10
CA PRO A 18 11.85 5.13 -10.74
C PRO A 18 12.83 4.08 -11.25
N LEU A 19 12.49 2.81 -11.05
CA LEU A 19 13.36 1.73 -11.50
C LEU A 19 13.63 1.91 -13.01
N PRO A 20 14.89 1.95 -13.47
CA PRO A 20 15.25 2.39 -14.84
C PRO A 20 14.68 1.52 -15.97
N PHE A 21 14.10 0.37 -15.62
CA PHE A 21 13.41 -0.54 -16.53
C PHE A 21 11.89 -0.37 -16.58
N ALA A 22 11.32 0.59 -15.83
CA ALA A 22 9.88 0.85 -15.82
C ALA A 22 9.40 1.42 -17.16
N ARG A 23 8.30 0.86 -17.67
CA ARG A 23 7.68 1.27 -18.94
C ARG A 23 6.93 2.59 -18.74
N SER A 24 6.80 3.39 -19.80
CA SER A 24 6.14 4.71 -19.76
C SER A 24 4.73 4.67 -19.14
N TYR A 25 3.91 3.69 -19.51
CA TYR A 25 2.56 3.54 -18.94
C TYR A 25 2.57 3.21 -17.43
N GLN A 26 3.62 2.55 -16.94
CA GLN A 26 3.76 2.25 -15.51
C GLN A 26 4.12 3.51 -14.72
N LEU A 27 4.98 4.36 -15.29
CA LEU A 27 5.33 5.67 -14.73
C LEU A 27 4.12 6.61 -14.73
N GLU A 28 3.34 6.66 -15.81
CA GLU A 28 2.12 7.45 -15.87
C GLU A 28 1.09 6.99 -14.83
N ALA A 29 0.89 5.67 -14.69
CA ALA A 29 0.01 5.11 -13.67
C ALA A 29 0.50 5.45 -12.24
N LEU A 30 1.81 5.38 -12.00
CA LEU A 30 2.42 5.79 -10.74
C LEU A 30 2.16 7.27 -10.46
N GLU A 31 2.41 8.16 -11.42
CA GLU A 31 2.23 9.60 -11.26
C GLU A 31 0.77 9.95 -10.91
N LYS A 32 -0.20 9.35 -11.62
CA LYS A 32 -1.63 9.50 -11.31
C LYS A 32 -1.93 9.04 -9.89
N ALA A 33 -1.40 7.88 -9.51
CA ALA A 33 -1.58 7.32 -8.18
C ALA A 33 -0.93 8.18 -7.09
N LEU A 34 0.20 8.85 -7.36
CA LEU A 34 0.86 9.75 -6.41
C LEU A 34 0.03 11.01 -6.14
N LYS A 35 -0.82 11.43 -7.09
CA LYS A 35 -1.67 12.62 -6.94
C LYS A 35 -3.06 12.28 -6.39
N ASN A 36 -3.69 11.22 -6.90
CA ASN A 36 -5.09 10.90 -6.67
C ASN A 36 -5.33 9.41 -6.36
N ASN A 37 -6.51 9.10 -5.82
CA ASN A 37 -7.04 7.73 -5.76
C ASN A 37 -7.19 7.23 -7.20
N THR A 38 -6.57 6.09 -7.51
CA THR A 38 -6.40 5.65 -8.90
C THR A 38 -6.75 4.18 -9.04
N ILE A 39 -7.65 3.89 -9.97
CA ILE A 39 -7.89 2.53 -10.47
C ILE A 39 -6.96 2.33 -11.66
N VAL A 40 -6.08 1.33 -11.59
CA VAL A 40 -5.19 1.00 -12.71
C VAL A 40 -5.69 -0.28 -13.38
N PHE A 41 -6.21 -0.10 -14.59
CA PHE A 41 -6.71 -1.17 -15.45
C PHE A 41 -5.64 -1.50 -16.50
N LEU A 42 -5.05 -2.68 -16.38
CA LEU A 42 -4.00 -3.20 -17.27
C LEU A 42 -4.20 -4.71 -17.46
N GLU A 43 -3.61 -5.31 -18.49
CA GLU A 43 -3.67 -6.76 -18.66
C GLU A 43 -2.78 -7.50 -17.65
N THR A 44 -3.05 -8.78 -17.42
CA THR A 44 -2.15 -9.65 -16.65
C THR A 44 -0.76 -9.66 -17.28
N GLY A 45 0.30 -9.75 -16.47
CA GLY A 45 1.68 -9.70 -16.97
C GLY A 45 2.19 -8.30 -17.33
N SER A 46 1.34 -7.25 -17.23
CA SER A 46 1.74 -5.86 -17.52
C SER A 46 2.64 -5.22 -16.43
N GLY A 47 2.96 -5.94 -15.36
CA GLY A 47 3.79 -5.47 -14.25
C GLY A 47 3.06 -4.58 -13.24
N LYS A 48 1.81 -4.90 -12.88
CA LYS A 48 1.03 -4.17 -11.84
C LYS A 48 1.77 -4.13 -10.50
N THR A 49 2.37 -5.26 -10.09
CA THR A 49 3.18 -5.35 -8.87
C THR A 49 4.35 -4.36 -8.89
N LEU A 50 4.98 -4.12 -10.05
CA LEU A 50 6.06 -3.13 -10.16
C LEU A 50 5.57 -1.71 -9.85
N ILE A 51 4.37 -1.35 -10.31
CA ILE A 51 3.77 -0.04 -10.00
C ILE A 51 3.46 0.07 -8.50
N ALA A 52 2.96 -1.00 -7.88
CA ALA A 52 2.74 -1.06 -6.44
C ALA A 52 4.06 -0.91 -5.64
N ILE A 53 5.14 -1.56 -6.08
CA ILE A 53 6.49 -1.43 -5.51
C ILE A 53 6.99 0.02 -5.61
N MET A 54 6.99 0.61 -6.81
CA MET A 54 7.44 2.00 -7.02
C MET A 54 6.63 2.97 -6.17
N LEU A 55 5.34 2.69 -6.02
CA LEU A 55 4.48 3.48 -5.18
C LEU A 55 4.85 3.39 -3.69
N LEU A 56 5.05 2.19 -3.16
CA LEU A 56 5.43 2.01 -1.76
C LEU A 56 6.77 2.69 -1.47
N ARG A 57 7.74 2.61 -2.41
CA ARG A 57 9.01 3.35 -2.33
C ARG A 57 8.79 4.86 -2.26
N SER A 58 7.86 5.38 -3.05
CA SER A 58 7.52 6.81 -3.02
C SER A 58 6.89 7.26 -1.70
N TYR A 59 6.23 6.36 -0.96
CA TYR A 59 5.64 6.64 0.36
C TYR A 59 6.51 6.17 1.54
N ALA A 60 7.67 5.55 1.28
CA ALA A 60 8.51 4.94 2.30
C ALA A 60 8.87 5.92 3.44
N TYR A 61 9.17 7.18 3.10
CA TYR A 61 9.51 8.23 4.07
C TYR A 61 8.39 8.54 5.07
N LEU A 62 7.12 8.24 4.74
CA LEU A 62 5.98 8.45 5.62
C LEU A 62 5.69 7.24 6.51
N ILE A 63 6.00 6.03 6.06
CA ILE A 63 5.60 4.78 6.73
C ILE A 63 6.75 4.11 7.49
N ARG A 64 8.01 4.47 7.22
CA ARG A 64 9.18 3.94 7.94
C ARG A 64 9.07 4.12 9.45
N LYS A 65 9.37 3.06 10.19
CA LYS A 65 9.38 3.12 11.66
C LYS A 65 10.43 4.13 12.14
N PRO A 66 10.13 4.92 13.18
CA PRO A 66 9.03 4.75 14.16
C PRO A 66 7.70 5.45 13.79
N SER A 67 7.41 5.71 12.52
CA SER A 67 6.12 6.28 12.10
C SER A 67 4.91 5.48 12.58
N ARG A 68 3.86 6.20 13.01
CA ARG A 68 2.53 5.65 13.29
C ARG A 68 1.79 5.18 12.04
N PHE A 69 2.30 5.54 10.85
CA PHE A 69 1.65 5.22 9.60
C PHE A 69 2.12 3.88 9.05
N ILE A 70 1.22 3.24 8.28
CA ILE A 70 1.49 2.00 7.57
C ILE A 70 0.96 2.08 6.14
N ALA A 71 1.46 1.19 5.29
CA ALA A 71 0.78 0.81 4.06
C ALA A 71 0.09 -0.55 4.23
N VAL A 72 -1.02 -0.76 3.54
CA VAL A 72 -1.73 -2.04 3.50
C VAL A 72 -1.83 -2.51 2.06
N PHE A 73 -1.47 -3.77 1.82
CA PHE A 73 -1.59 -4.43 0.53
C PHE A 73 -2.59 -5.58 0.67
N LEU A 74 -3.72 -5.47 -0.02
CA LEU A 74 -4.81 -6.43 0.04
C LEU A 74 -4.78 -7.33 -1.18
N VAL A 75 -4.89 -8.63 -0.94
CA VAL A 75 -4.92 -9.66 -1.98
C VAL A 75 -6.12 -10.59 -1.78
N PRO A 76 -6.74 -11.11 -2.87
CA PRO A 76 -7.97 -11.89 -2.76
C PRO A 76 -7.77 -13.32 -2.22
N LYS A 77 -6.55 -13.87 -2.32
CA LYS A 77 -6.25 -15.27 -1.98
C LYS A 77 -5.05 -15.36 -1.05
N VAL A 78 -5.08 -16.31 -0.13
CA VAL A 78 -3.99 -16.56 0.84
C VAL A 78 -2.65 -16.84 0.14
N VAL A 79 -2.66 -17.62 -0.94
CA VAL A 79 -1.45 -17.92 -1.73
C VAL A 79 -0.78 -16.65 -2.27
N LEU A 80 -1.56 -15.60 -2.56
CA LEU A 80 -1.03 -14.33 -3.05
C LEU A 80 -0.43 -13.46 -1.94
N VAL A 81 -0.75 -13.72 -0.66
CA VAL A 81 -0.18 -12.97 0.48
C VAL A 81 1.32 -13.17 0.49
N GLN A 82 1.75 -14.43 0.46
CA GLN A 82 3.17 -14.77 0.45
C GLN A 82 3.86 -14.26 -0.83
N GLN A 83 3.28 -14.52 -2.01
CA GLN A 83 3.88 -14.11 -3.28
C GLN A 83 4.10 -12.59 -3.37
N GLN A 84 3.11 -11.78 -2.98
CA GLN A 84 3.25 -10.33 -3.03
C GLN A 84 4.21 -9.84 -1.94
N ALA A 85 4.20 -10.42 -0.74
CA ALA A 85 5.13 -10.04 0.30
C ALA A 85 6.59 -10.31 -0.09
N GLU A 86 6.90 -11.49 -0.61
CA GLU A 86 8.23 -11.82 -1.11
C GLU A 86 8.67 -10.87 -2.22
N ALA A 87 7.77 -10.53 -3.16
CA ALA A 87 8.05 -9.55 -4.20
C ALA A 87 8.37 -8.16 -3.63
N LEU A 88 7.65 -7.73 -2.59
CA LEU A 88 7.90 -6.46 -1.90
C LEU A 88 9.23 -6.46 -1.15
N GLU A 89 9.54 -7.52 -0.43
CA GLU A 89 10.80 -7.67 0.32
C GLU A 89 12.02 -7.75 -0.60
N MET A 90 11.88 -8.36 -1.78
CA MET A 90 12.97 -8.42 -2.75
C MET A 90 13.27 -7.05 -3.41
N HIS A 91 12.28 -6.18 -3.55
CA HIS A 91 12.40 -4.95 -4.35
C HIS A 91 12.33 -3.65 -3.52
N THR A 92 12.12 -3.77 -2.20
CA THR A 92 12.08 -2.65 -1.25
C THR A 92 12.85 -3.03 0.02
N ASP A 93 13.28 -2.03 0.79
CA ASP A 93 13.88 -2.23 2.11
C ASP A 93 12.88 -1.99 3.26
N LEU A 94 11.58 -2.07 2.95
CA LEU A 94 10.50 -1.97 3.92
C LEU A 94 10.31 -3.32 4.62
N LYS A 95 9.99 -3.31 5.92
CA LYS A 95 9.62 -4.52 6.65
C LYS A 95 8.18 -4.85 6.33
N VAL A 96 7.98 -6.04 5.80
CA VAL A 96 6.68 -6.52 5.34
C VAL A 96 6.15 -7.55 6.34
N GLY A 97 4.91 -7.37 6.78
CA GLY A 97 4.18 -8.35 7.57
C GLY A 97 3.18 -9.10 6.70
N MET A 98 3.07 -10.41 6.88
CA MET A 98 2.14 -11.28 6.16
C MET A 98 1.08 -11.82 7.11
N TYR A 99 -0.20 -11.73 6.71
CA TYR A 99 -1.31 -12.16 7.57
C TYR A 99 -2.38 -12.92 6.77
N TRP A 100 -2.69 -14.14 7.22
CA TRP A 100 -3.78 -14.97 6.69
C TRP A 100 -4.50 -15.73 7.81
N GLY A 101 -5.69 -16.28 7.53
CA GLY A 101 -6.59 -16.83 8.54
C GLY A 101 -5.99 -17.97 9.39
N GLU A 102 -5.19 -18.86 8.79
CA GLU A 102 -4.57 -19.98 9.50
C GLU A 102 -3.52 -19.57 10.54
N MET A 103 -3.07 -18.31 10.55
CA MET A 103 -2.23 -17.76 11.61
C MET A 103 -3.01 -17.48 12.92
N GLY A 104 -4.32 -17.75 12.94
CA GLY A 104 -5.16 -17.47 14.11
C GLY A 104 -5.34 -15.98 14.39
N VAL A 105 -5.18 -15.14 13.36
CA VAL A 105 -5.29 -13.66 13.46
C VAL A 105 -6.64 -13.19 14.00
N ASP A 106 -7.69 -14.00 13.86
CA ASP A 106 -9.01 -13.72 14.42
C ASP A 106 -9.04 -13.80 15.95
N PHE A 107 -8.05 -14.46 16.58
CA PHE A 107 -7.91 -14.56 18.03
C PHE A 107 -6.91 -13.54 18.60
N TRP A 108 -6.30 -12.71 17.76
CA TRP A 108 -5.34 -11.71 18.21
C TRP A 108 -6.05 -10.53 18.88
N ASP A 109 -5.47 -10.09 19.99
CA ASP A 109 -5.93 -8.92 20.71
C ASP A 109 -5.29 -7.62 20.17
N ALA A 110 -5.75 -6.49 20.71
CA ALA A 110 -5.20 -5.19 20.35
C ALA A 110 -3.69 -5.07 20.64
N SER A 111 -3.18 -5.77 21.66
CA SER A 111 -1.76 -5.72 22.03
C SER A 111 -0.88 -6.43 21.00
N THR A 112 -1.34 -7.56 20.46
CA THR A 112 -0.66 -8.33 19.41
C THR A 112 -0.64 -7.55 18.10
N TRP A 113 -1.79 -7.02 17.67
CA TRP A 113 -1.84 -6.17 16.48
C TRP A 113 -0.96 -4.94 16.60
N LYS A 114 -0.91 -4.30 17.78
CA LYS A 114 -0.03 -3.15 18.02
C LYS A 114 1.44 -3.51 17.81
N LYS A 115 1.91 -4.65 18.33
CA LYS A 115 3.29 -5.12 18.12
C LYS A 115 3.59 -5.31 16.63
N GLU A 116 2.66 -5.91 15.89
CA GLU A 116 2.81 -6.15 14.46
C GLU A 116 2.82 -4.86 13.64
N ILE A 117 1.94 -3.91 13.98
CA ILE A 117 1.90 -2.57 13.38
C ILE A 117 3.18 -1.79 13.70
N ASP A 118 3.71 -1.89 14.92
CA ASP A 118 4.94 -1.19 15.32
C ASP A 118 6.18 -1.81 14.66
N LYS A 119 6.12 -3.10 14.30
CA LYS A 119 7.23 -3.85 13.68
C LYS A 119 7.32 -3.66 12.17
N HIS A 120 6.20 -3.59 11.45
CA HIS A 120 6.17 -3.62 9.98
C HIS A 120 5.66 -2.31 9.37
N GLU A 121 6.26 -1.88 8.26
CA GLU A 121 5.82 -0.72 7.48
C GLU A 121 4.68 -1.05 6.52
N VAL A 122 4.70 -2.27 5.95
CA VAL A 122 3.70 -2.74 4.98
C VAL A 122 3.06 -4.01 5.50
N LEU A 123 1.72 -4.04 5.54
CA LEU A 123 0.97 -5.24 5.94
C LEU A 123 0.27 -5.83 4.72
N VAL A 124 0.63 -7.06 4.36
CA VAL A 124 0.02 -7.83 3.28
C VAL A 124 -0.98 -8.80 3.87
N MET A 125 -2.25 -8.69 3.47
CA MET A 125 -3.32 -9.50 4.06
C MET A 125 -4.51 -9.66 3.12
N THR A 126 -5.47 -10.49 3.50
CA THR A 126 -6.77 -10.54 2.81
C THR A 126 -7.68 -9.39 3.26
N PRO A 127 -8.61 -8.91 2.40
CA PRO A 127 -9.58 -7.88 2.76
C PRO A 127 -10.35 -8.15 4.06
N GLN A 128 -10.68 -9.42 4.33
CA GLN A 128 -11.44 -9.81 5.52
C GLN A 128 -10.69 -9.53 6.82
N ILE A 129 -9.36 -9.70 6.84
CA ILE A 129 -8.53 -9.44 8.03
C ILE A 129 -8.53 -7.95 8.35
N LEU A 130 -8.33 -7.09 7.34
CA LEU A 130 -8.41 -5.64 7.54
C LEU A 130 -9.80 -5.24 8.02
N LEU A 131 -10.86 -5.81 7.44
CA LEU A 131 -12.23 -5.53 7.84
C LEU A 131 -12.50 -5.90 9.30
N ASN A 132 -12.10 -7.10 9.73
CA ASN A 132 -12.23 -7.54 11.11
C ASN A 132 -11.45 -6.59 12.04
N GLY A 133 -10.22 -6.26 11.67
CA GLY A 133 -9.38 -5.36 12.42
C GLY A 133 -9.95 -3.93 12.55
N LEU A 134 -10.59 -3.40 11.51
CA LEU A 134 -11.30 -2.12 11.56
C LEU A 134 -12.56 -2.19 12.45
N ARG A 135 -13.33 -3.29 12.38
CA ARG A 135 -14.53 -3.49 13.22
C ARG A 135 -14.19 -3.56 14.70
N HIS A 136 -13.09 -4.22 15.05
CA HIS A 136 -12.59 -4.32 16.41
C HIS A 136 -11.71 -3.13 16.84
N SER A 137 -11.55 -2.11 15.99
CA SER A 137 -10.73 -0.92 16.24
C SER A 137 -9.24 -1.20 16.51
N PHE A 138 -8.72 -2.34 16.04
CA PHE A 138 -7.29 -2.64 16.02
C PHE A 138 -6.56 -1.77 14.99
N PHE A 139 -7.24 -1.48 13.87
CA PHE A 139 -6.79 -0.56 12.85
C PHE A 139 -7.65 0.70 12.88
N LYS A 140 -7.02 1.84 12.61
CA LYS A 140 -7.72 3.09 12.32
C LYS A 140 -7.39 3.52 10.90
N LEU A 141 -8.40 3.95 10.16
CA LEU A 141 -8.20 4.37 8.76
C LEU A 141 -7.15 5.50 8.66
N ASP A 142 -7.13 6.44 9.60
CA ASP A 142 -6.19 7.57 9.62
C ASP A 142 -4.72 7.17 9.72
N MET A 143 -4.42 5.92 10.14
CA MET A 143 -3.08 5.38 10.23
C MET A 143 -2.61 4.74 8.90
N ILE A 144 -3.53 4.41 7.99
CA ILE A 144 -3.21 3.79 6.69
C ILE A 144 -2.93 4.90 5.68
N LYS A 145 -1.68 5.09 5.28
CA LYS A 145 -1.31 6.15 4.31
C LYS A 145 -1.52 5.75 2.86
N VAL A 146 -1.33 4.47 2.57
CA VAL A 146 -1.53 3.90 1.25
C VAL A 146 -2.24 2.56 1.40
N MET A 147 -3.28 2.36 0.61
CA MET A 147 -3.94 1.07 0.49
C MET A 147 -3.88 0.61 -0.96
N ILE A 148 -3.30 -0.56 -1.18
CA ILE A 148 -3.19 -1.21 -2.49
C ILE A 148 -4.10 -2.42 -2.48
N VAL A 149 -4.95 -2.55 -3.49
CA VAL A 149 -5.95 -3.62 -3.59
C VAL A 149 -5.71 -4.35 -4.90
N ASP A 150 -5.18 -5.57 -4.80
CA ASP A 150 -5.02 -6.46 -5.94
C ASP A 150 -6.36 -7.10 -6.31
N GLU A 151 -6.57 -7.31 -7.60
CA GLU A 151 -7.77 -7.96 -8.14
C GLU A 151 -9.12 -7.39 -7.66
N CYS A 152 -9.18 -6.06 -7.56
CA CYS A 152 -10.32 -5.32 -7.02
C CYS A 152 -11.63 -5.50 -7.80
N HIS A 153 -11.58 -6.06 -9.00
CA HIS A 153 -12.75 -6.30 -9.85
C HIS A 153 -13.70 -7.36 -9.27
N HIS A 154 -13.20 -8.15 -8.32
CA HIS A 154 -14.00 -9.04 -7.47
C HIS A 154 -14.84 -8.29 -6.43
N ALA A 155 -14.51 -7.02 -6.12
CA ALA A 155 -15.23 -6.20 -5.16
C ALA A 155 -16.57 -5.70 -5.73
N ARG A 156 -17.50 -6.61 -5.99
CA ARG A 156 -18.88 -6.32 -6.42
C ARG A 156 -19.87 -6.83 -5.37
N GLY A 157 -20.90 -6.05 -5.07
CA GLY A 157 -22.00 -6.46 -4.20
C GLY A 157 -21.65 -6.46 -2.70
N LYS A 158 -21.76 -7.62 -2.04
CA LYS A 158 -21.54 -7.80 -0.60
C LYS A 158 -20.06 -7.98 -0.20
N ASP A 159 -19.13 -7.73 -1.13
CA ASP A 159 -17.71 -7.89 -0.85
C ASP A 159 -17.27 -7.04 0.37
N PRO A 160 -16.45 -7.58 1.28
CA PRO A 160 -15.91 -6.88 2.44
C PRO A 160 -15.38 -5.47 2.15
N LEU A 161 -14.78 -5.28 0.97
CA LEU A 161 -14.24 -4.01 0.50
C LEU A 161 -15.34 -3.05 -0.01
N CYS A 162 -16.43 -3.60 -0.56
CA CYS A 162 -17.55 -2.87 -1.14
C CYS A 162 -18.54 -2.38 -0.05
N MET A 163 -18.75 -3.16 1.04
CA MET A 163 -19.64 -2.76 2.14
C MET A 163 -19.19 -1.51 2.92
N HIS A 164 -17.92 -1.12 2.82
CA HIS A 164 -17.39 0.07 3.49
C HIS A 164 -16.81 1.09 2.50
N HIS A 165 -17.25 1.03 1.24
CA HIS A 165 -16.82 1.91 0.16
C HIS A 165 -16.77 3.38 0.60
N ASP A 166 -17.83 3.91 1.23
CA ASP A 166 -17.90 5.32 1.67
C ASP A 166 -16.87 5.71 2.74
N ARG A 167 -16.44 4.77 3.60
CA ARG A 167 -15.40 5.05 4.62
C ARG A 167 -13.99 4.88 4.04
N VAL A 168 -13.83 3.93 3.13
CA VAL A 168 -12.57 3.59 2.47
C VAL A 168 -12.16 4.65 1.43
N LEU A 169 -13.11 5.35 0.81
CA LEU A 169 -12.86 6.44 -0.17
C LEU A 169 -12.09 7.65 0.39
N SER A 170 -12.05 7.84 1.71
CA SER A 170 -11.24 8.89 2.36
C SER A 170 -9.73 8.58 2.37
N LEU A 171 -9.36 7.34 2.09
CA LEU A 171 -7.97 6.89 1.99
C LEU A 171 -7.48 6.95 0.54
N ARG A 172 -6.16 7.00 0.36
CA ARG A 172 -5.55 6.81 -0.96
C ARG A 172 -5.62 5.36 -1.37
N VAL A 173 -6.81 4.93 -1.80
CA VAL A 173 -7.11 3.57 -2.27
C VAL A 173 -6.67 3.45 -3.73
N LYS A 174 -5.90 2.40 -4.01
CA LYS A 174 -5.36 2.13 -5.33
C LYS A 174 -5.71 0.72 -5.73
N VAL A 175 -6.38 0.63 -6.85
CA VAL A 175 -7.36 -0.41 -7.12
C VAL A 175 -6.96 -1.05 -8.45
N TRP A 176 -6.59 -2.32 -8.45
CA TRP A 176 -6.09 -3.03 -9.63
C TRP A 176 -7.14 -3.97 -10.20
N SER A 177 -7.64 -3.67 -11.41
CA SER A 177 -8.63 -4.52 -12.09
C SER A 177 -7.99 -5.29 -13.25
N GLN A 178 -8.48 -6.50 -13.48
CA GLN A 178 -8.22 -7.28 -14.70
C GLN A 178 -9.37 -7.03 -15.69
N PRO A 179 -9.14 -7.17 -17.00
CA PRO A 179 -10.23 -7.34 -17.96
C PRO A 179 -11.00 -8.66 -17.69
N PRO A 180 -12.29 -8.71 -18.06
CA PRO A 180 -13.13 -9.90 -17.94
C PRO A 180 -12.64 -11.08 -18.78
#